data_AF-A0A553AGI4-F1
#
_entry.id   AF-A0A553AGI4-F1
#
_cell.length_a   1.000
_cell.length_b   1.000
_cell.length_c   1.000
_cell.angle_alpha   90.00
_cell.angle_beta   90.00
_cell.angle_gamma   90.00
#
_symmetry.space_group_name_H-M   'P 1'
#
loop_
_entity.id
_entity.type
_entity.pdbx_description
1 polymer ?
#
loop_
_entity_poly.entity_id
_entity_poly.type
_entity_poly.pdbx_seq_one_letter_code
_entity_poly.pdbx_strand_id
1 'polypeptide(L)'
;MRSQADGRVNAMRNSATRRELAHRVALEGNVADALNQLLFGVVRPRGRNAVVISGDATETAFHTYILIEAARRPDIETVLQGFGAEYASLYQGASADRLARHAPYLVRVENRTRAADWLIREGWGQGWGVWLRSTHDLTRMRQHFRKFTQLYDPAEDRWYIFRFYSPEVARRTIPSLPPRQYGEFLQGIAALIVATEDGKGAVVI
;
A
#
# COMPACT_ATOMS: atom_id res chain seq x y z
N MET A 1 43.11 16.56 2.27
CA MET A 1 41.96 17.25 2.91
C MET A 1 40.81 17.62 1.95
N ARG A 2 40.57 16.90 0.84
CA ARG A 2 39.41 17.14 -0.06
C ARG A 2 38.31 16.08 -0.03
N SER A 3 38.50 14.97 0.69
CA SER A 3 37.59 13.81 0.69
C SER A 3 36.38 13.93 1.64
N GLN A 4 36.47 14.73 2.71
CA GLN A 4 35.34 14.88 3.66
C GLN A 4 34.32 15.97 3.25
N ALA A 5 34.65 16.86 2.32
CA ALA A 5 33.74 17.90 1.85
C ALA A 5 32.73 17.36 0.82
N ASP A 6 33.16 16.49 -0.10
CA ASP A 6 32.27 15.90 -1.13
C ASP A 6 31.22 14.94 -0.54
N GLY A 7 31.54 14.24 0.55
CA GLY A 7 30.59 13.36 1.24
C GLY A 7 29.42 14.11 1.90
N ARG A 8 29.66 15.33 2.40
CA ARG A 8 28.61 16.17 3.01
C ARG A 8 27.73 16.85 1.96
N VAL A 9 28.30 17.24 0.81
CA VAL A 9 27.54 17.84 -0.29
C VAL A 9 26.64 16.80 -0.97
N ASN A 10 27.08 15.54 -1.12
CA ASN A 10 26.22 14.45 -1.61
C ASN A 10 25.13 14.04 -0.62
N ALA A 11 25.39 14.08 0.70
CA ALA A 11 24.36 13.84 1.71
C ALA A 11 23.29 14.95 1.74
N MET A 12 23.67 16.21 1.53
CA MET A 12 22.75 17.35 1.43
C MET A 12 21.99 17.41 0.09
N ARG A 13 22.58 16.91 -1.01
CA ARG A 13 21.87 16.80 -2.29
C ARG A 13 20.81 15.70 -2.28
N ASN A 14 21.10 14.57 -1.61
CA ASN A 14 20.12 13.50 -1.35
C ASN A 14 19.00 13.91 -0.39
N SER A 15 19.24 14.86 0.53
CA SER A 15 18.17 15.38 1.39
C SER A 15 17.21 16.31 0.64
N ALA A 16 17.67 16.98 -0.42
CA ALA A 16 16.83 17.87 -1.23
C ALA A 16 15.97 17.15 -2.29
N THR A 17 16.37 15.95 -2.72
CA THR A 17 15.56 15.09 -3.62
C THR A 17 14.55 14.21 -2.88
N ARG A 18 14.62 14.18 -1.54
CA ARG A 18 13.65 13.54 -0.63
C ARG A 18 12.33 14.33 -0.52
N ARG A 19 11.93 15.04 -1.59
CA ARG A 19 10.65 15.76 -1.71
C ARG A 19 9.52 14.72 -1.63
N GLU A 20 9.07 14.52 -0.41
CA GLU A 20 7.85 13.84 0.04
C GLU A 20 7.46 12.59 -0.75
N LEU A 21 8.25 11.51 -0.58
CA LEU A 21 7.83 10.14 -0.95
C LEU A 21 6.47 9.77 -0.33
N ALA A 22 6.10 10.42 0.77
CA ALA A 22 4.76 10.38 1.34
C ALA A 22 4.25 11.81 1.56
N HIS A 23 2.99 12.08 1.22
CA HIS A 23 2.32 13.36 1.52
C HIS A 23 0.97 13.12 2.19
N ARG A 24 0.54 14.09 3.00
CA ARG A 24 -0.77 14.06 3.67
C ARG A 24 -1.85 14.68 2.78
N VAL A 25 -3.01 14.05 2.75
CA VAL A 25 -4.23 14.51 2.08
C VAL A 25 -5.32 14.61 3.15
N ALA A 26 -5.92 15.78 3.32
CA ALA A 26 -7.07 15.97 4.20
C ALA A 26 -8.34 15.44 3.52
N LEU A 27 -9.23 14.80 4.28
CA LEU A 27 -10.55 14.40 3.79
C LEU A 27 -11.55 15.52 4.13
N GLU A 28 -11.62 16.50 3.23
CA GLU A 28 -12.51 17.65 3.38
C GLU A 28 -13.93 17.36 2.89
N GLY A 29 -14.92 18.02 3.48
CA GLY A 29 -16.32 17.88 3.09
C GLY A 29 -16.88 16.48 3.37
N ASN A 30 -17.56 15.89 2.39
CA ASN A 30 -18.08 14.52 2.53
C ASN A 30 -16.92 13.52 2.46
N VAL A 31 -16.56 12.95 3.61
CA VAL A 31 -15.48 11.97 3.75
C VAL A 31 -15.64 10.78 2.82
N ALA A 32 -16.86 10.28 2.60
CA ALA A 32 -17.08 9.15 1.70
C ALA A 32 -16.80 9.51 0.24
N ASP A 33 -17.18 10.71 -0.20
CA ASP A 33 -16.90 11.17 -1.56
C ASP A 33 -15.39 11.42 -1.77
N ALA A 34 -14.74 12.05 -0.78
CA ALA A 34 -13.30 12.26 -0.79
C ALA A 34 -12.53 10.93 -0.86
N LEU A 35 -12.95 9.93 -0.09
CA LEU A 35 -12.36 8.59 -0.13
C LEU A 35 -12.64 7.88 -1.46
N ASN A 36 -13.85 7.99 -2.00
CA ASN A 36 -14.14 7.42 -3.31
C ASN A 36 -13.27 8.03 -4.42
N GLN A 37 -13.08 9.35 -4.38
CA GLN A 37 -12.19 10.03 -5.32
C GLN A 37 -10.74 9.58 -5.15
N LEU A 38 -10.27 9.46 -3.91
CA LEU A 38 -8.89 9.04 -3.61
C LEU A 38 -8.62 7.58 -4.00
N LEU A 39 -9.57 6.67 -3.71
CA LEU A 39 -9.43 5.23 -3.87
C LEU A 39 -9.79 4.74 -5.28
N PHE A 40 -10.65 5.45 -6.02
CA PHE A 40 -11.12 5.00 -7.34
C PHE A 40 -10.97 6.04 -8.44
N GLY A 41 -10.58 7.28 -8.12
CA GLY A 41 -10.37 8.34 -9.10
C GLY A 41 -9.15 8.14 -9.98
N VAL A 42 -8.89 9.14 -10.83
CA VAL A 42 -7.76 9.15 -11.78
C VAL A 42 -6.44 9.19 -11.02
N VAL A 43 -5.56 8.23 -11.32
CA VAL A 43 -4.19 8.23 -10.80
C VAL A 43 -3.35 9.14 -11.69
N ARG A 44 -2.90 10.28 -11.14
CA ARG A 44 -2.01 11.20 -11.86
C ARG A 44 -0.55 10.78 -11.66
N PRO A 45 0.25 10.63 -12.73
CA PRO A 45 1.67 10.37 -12.59
C PRO A 45 2.36 11.44 -11.74
N ARG A 46 3.22 11.02 -10.80
CA ARG A 46 4.07 11.93 -10.04
C ARG A 46 5.29 12.34 -10.90
N GLY A 47 5.35 13.60 -11.35
CA GLY A 47 6.58 14.22 -11.88
C GLY A 47 6.48 14.80 -13.31
N ARG A 48 7.21 15.90 -13.54
CA ARG A 48 7.16 16.79 -14.72
C ARG A 48 7.74 16.20 -16.03
N ASN A 49 8.15 14.93 -16.05
CA ASN A 49 8.76 14.23 -17.18
C ASN A 49 8.12 12.86 -17.46
N ALA A 50 6.79 12.75 -17.32
CA ALA A 50 6.09 11.65 -17.97
C ALA A 50 6.14 11.91 -19.49
N VAL A 51 7.12 11.32 -20.17
CA VAL A 51 7.10 11.26 -21.64
C VAL A 51 5.87 10.43 -22.00
N VAL A 52 4.81 11.12 -22.42
CA VAL A 52 3.65 10.50 -23.04
C VAL A 52 4.13 10.04 -24.41
N ILE A 53 4.62 8.81 -24.50
CA ILE A 53 4.66 8.11 -25.79
C ILE A 53 3.18 7.84 -26.09
N SER A 54 2.56 8.68 -26.91
CA SER A 54 1.21 8.43 -27.41
C SER A 54 1.29 7.26 -28.39
N GLY A 55 1.28 6.04 -27.86
CA GLY A 55 0.63 4.93 -28.55
C GLY A 55 -0.88 5.07 -28.36
N ASP A 56 -1.68 4.34 -29.14
CA ASP A 56 -3.15 4.23 -29.06
C ASP A 56 -3.63 3.61 -27.73
N ALA A 57 -3.10 4.09 -26.61
CA ALA A 57 -3.21 3.50 -25.31
C ALA A 57 -4.60 3.81 -24.72
N THR A 58 -5.43 2.77 -24.69
CA THR A 58 -6.45 2.59 -23.65
C THR A 58 -5.94 3.15 -22.33
N GLU A 59 -6.72 4.05 -21.74
CA GLU A 59 -6.54 4.56 -20.38
C GLU A 59 -6.06 3.44 -19.46
N THR A 60 -4.87 3.60 -18.85
CA THR A 60 -4.30 2.53 -18.01
C THR A 60 -5.24 2.28 -16.84
N ALA A 61 -5.99 1.18 -16.90
CA ALA A 61 -6.94 0.80 -15.88
C ALA A 61 -6.18 0.35 -14.62
N PHE A 62 -6.35 1.09 -13.53
CA PHE A 62 -5.82 0.71 -12.23
C PHE A 62 -6.87 -0.04 -11.43
N HIS A 63 -6.48 -1.19 -10.88
CA HIS A 63 -7.23 -1.88 -9.85
C HIS A 63 -7.02 -1.22 -8.49
N THR A 64 -8.05 -1.31 -7.63
CA THR A 64 -7.98 -0.87 -6.24
C THR A 64 -7.98 -2.10 -5.34
N TYR A 65 -7.07 -2.11 -4.37
CA TYR A 65 -6.99 -3.16 -3.37
C TYR A 65 -6.90 -2.59 -1.96
N ILE A 66 -7.20 -3.44 -0.99
CA ILE A 66 -6.83 -3.25 0.41
C ILE A 66 -6.11 -4.50 0.92
N LEU A 67 -4.99 -4.29 1.63
CA LEU A 67 -4.30 -5.29 2.43
C LEU A 67 -4.82 -5.23 3.86
N ILE A 68 -5.68 -6.18 4.24
CA ILE A 68 -6.32 -6.23 5.55
C ILE A 68 -5.56 -7.16 6.48
N GLU A 69 -5.22 -6.67 7.67
CA GLU A 69 -4.62 -7.46 8.73
C GLU A 69 -5.72 -8.17 9.54
N ALA A 70 -5.90 -9.48 9.35
CA ALA A 70 -6.96 -10.23 10.04
C ALA A 70 -6.83 -10.18 11.58
N ALA A 71 -5.62 -9.99 12.11
CA ALA A 71 -5.43 -9.81 13.55
C ALA A 71 -6.20 -8.58 14.11
N ARG A 72 -6.53 -7.59 13.27
CA ARG A 72 -7.34 -6.42 13.65
C ARG A 72 -8.82 -6.58 13.31
N ARG A 73 -9.18 -7.52 12.43
CA ARG A 73 -10.55 -7.88 12.08
C ARG A 73 -10.66 -9.41 11.91
N PRO A 74 -10.78 -10.18 13.01
CA PRO A 74 -10.63 -11.64 12.96
C PRO A 74 -11.70 -12.39 12.15
N ASP A 75 -12.85 -11.78 11.90
CA ASP A 75 -13.96 -12.30 11.09
C ASP A 75 -13.92 -11.82 9.63
N ILE A 76 -12.84 -11.13 9.21
CA ILE A 76 -12.81 -10.48 7.90
C ILE A 76 -13.06 -11.45 6.74
N GLU A 77 -12.53 -12.67 6.81
CA GLU A 77 -12.73 -13.66 5.75
C GLU A 77 -14.21 -14.00 5.55
N THR A 78 -14.93 -14.28 6.64
CA THR A 78 -16.38 -14.55 6.61
C THR A 78 -17.14 -13.34 6.04
N VAL A 79 -16.76 -12.13 6.42
CA VAL A 79 -17.39 -10.90 5.92
C VAL A 79 -17.15 -10.73 4.42
N LEU A 80 -15.91 -10.92 3.95
CA LEU A 80 -15.56 -10.83 2.53
C LEU A 80 -16.28 -11.88 1.69
N GLN A 81 -16.41 -13.11 2.20
CA GLN A 81 -17.22 -14.16 1.59
C GLN A 81 -18.70 -13.75 1.48
N GLY A 82 -19.27 -13.19 2.56
CA GLY A 82 -20.65 -12.70 2.57
C GLY A 82 -20.92 -11.57 1.57
N PHE A 83 -19.90 -10.76 1.26
CA PHE A 83 -19.96 -9.75 0.20
C PHE A 83 -19.67 -10.30 -1.22
N GLY A 84 -19.19 -11.54 -1.35
CA GLY A 84 -18.70 -12.07 -2.63
C GLY A 84 -17.48 -11.34 -3.17
N ALA A 85 -16.64 -10.78 -2.30
CA ALA A 85 -15.44 -10.05 -2.71
C ALA A 85 -14.37 -10.97 -3.31
N GLU A 86 -13.58 -10.49 -4.27
CA GLU A 86 -12.41 -11.20 -4.77
C GLU A 86 -11.23 -10.96 -3.83
N TYR A 87 -10.73 -11.98 -3.14
CA TYR A 87 -9.65 -11.85 -2.16
C TYR A 87 -8.70 -13.04 -2.12
N ALA A 88 -7.51 -12.83 -1.55
CA ALA A 88 -6.54 -13.88 -1.32
C ALA A 88 -5.65 -13.62 -0.09
N SER A 89 -5.41 -14.65 0.72
CA SER A 89 -4.41 -14.61 1.81
C SER A 89 -2.98 -14.55 1.25
N LEU A 90 -2.09 -13.76 1.87
CA LEU A 90 -0.67 -13.81 1.51
C LEU A 90 0.04 -15.05 2.09
N TYR A 91 -0.54 -15.70 3.09
CA TYR A 91 -0.02 -16.96 3.61
C TYR A 91 -0.54 -18.16 2.80
N GLN A 92 0.22 -19.27 2.78
CA GLN A 92 -0.08 -20.48 2.00
C GLN A 92 0.35 -21.73 2.75
N GLY A 93 -0.18 -22.89 2.35
CA GLY A 93 0.17 -24.19 2.93
C GLY A 93 -0.38 -24.37 4.35
N ALA A 94 0.22 -25.26 5.14
CA ALA A 94 -0.25 -25.60 6.48
C ALA A 94 -0.29 -24.42 7.47
N SER A 95 0.44 -23.34 7.19
CA SER A 95 0.39 -22.10 7.96
C SER A 95 -0.80 -21.21 7.60
N ALA A 96 -1.41 -21.37 6.41
CA ALA A 96 -2.58 -20.59 6.01
C ALA A 96 -3.79 -20.87 6.91
N ASP A 97 -4.11 -22.13 7.16
CA ASP A 97 -5.27 -22.50 7.99
C ASP A 97 -5.03 -22.17 9.47
N ARG A 98 -3.82 -22.44 9.96
CA ARG A 98 -3.45 -22.17 11.36
C ARG A 98 -3.36 -20.69 11.69
N LEU A 99 -2.97 -19.86 10.72
CA LEU A 99 -2.77 -18.42 10.91
C LEU A 99 -3.84 -17.59 10.17
N ALA A 100 -4.93 -18.19 9.69
CA ALA A 100 -5.96 -17.49 8.90
C ALA A 100 -6.48 -16.23 9.62
N ARG A 101 -6.67 -16.31 10.94
CA ARG A 101 -7.13 -15.18 11.80
C ARG A 101 -6.07 -14.10 12.03
N HIS A 102 -4.83 -14.34 11.62
CA HIS A 102 -3.70 -13.41 11.75
C HIS A 102 -3.09 -13.04 10.39
N ALA A 103 -3.53 -13.69 9.32
CA ALA A 103 -2.98 -13.51 7.99
C ALA A 103 -3.37 -12.15 7.40
N PRO A 104 -2.50 -11.53 6.60
CA PRO A 104 -2.90 -10.43 5.75
C PRO A 104 -3.68 -10.95 4.53
N TYR A 105 -4.84 -10.37 4.27
CA TYR A 105 -5.67 -10.62 3.10
C TYR A 105 -5.56 -9.47 2.11
N LEU A 106 -5.21 -9.79 0.87
CA LEU A 106 -5.31 -8.87 -0.25
C LEU A 106 -6.71 -8.98 -0.84
N VAL A 107 -7.47 -7.89 -0.81
CA VAL A 107 -8.84 -7.82 -1.30
C VAL A 107 -8.88 -6.87 -2.49
N ARG A 108 -9.43 -7.31 -3.62
CA ARG A 108 -9.77 -6.42 -4.72
C ARG A 108 -11.09 -5.73 -4.41
N VAL A 109 -11.10 -4.41 -4.57
CA VAL A 109 -12.26 -3.58 -4.25
C VAL A 109 -12.71 -2.88 -5.52
N GLU A 110 -13.94 -3.13 -5.92
CA GLU A 110 -14.57 -2.47 -7.07
C GLU A 110 -15.47 -1.33 -6.59
N ASN A 111 -15.36 -0.18 -7.26
CA ASN A 111 -16.12 1.01 -6.90
C ASN A 111 -17.63 0.73 -6.98
N ARG A 112 -18.43 1.38 -6.12
CA ARG A 112 -19.89 1.27 -6.06
C ARG A 112 -20.41 -0.15 -5.80
N THR A 113 -19.61 -0.99 -5.14
CA THR A 113 -20.05 -2.28 -4.61
C THR A 113 -20.34 -2.18 -3.12
N ARG A 114 -21.23 -3.06 -2.62
CA ARG A 114 -21.53 -3.13 -1.17
C ARG A 114 -20.27 -3.38 -0.33
N ALA A 115 -19.31 -4.13 -0.86
CA ALA A 115 -18.03 -4.38 -0.21
C ALA A 115 -17.20 -3.09 -0.08
N ALA A 116 -17.10 -2.29 -1.15
CA ALA A 116 -16.39 -1.02 -1.13
C ALA A 116 -17.00 -0.05 -0.11
N ASP A 117 -18.33 0.14 -0.17
CA ASP A 117 -19.04 1.04 0.73
C ASP A 117 -18.83 0.65 2.20
N TRP A 118 -18.91 -0.65 2.49
CA TRP A 118 -18.70 -1.18 3.84
C TRP A 118 -17.24 -1.02 4.30
N LEU A 119 -16.26 -1.40 3.47
CA LEU A 119 -14.84 -1.28 3.80
C LEU A 119 -14.42 0.18 4.04
N ILE A 120 -14.98 1.12 3.27
CA ILE A 120 -14.74 2.56 3.44
C ILE A 120 -15.39 3.05 4.73
N ARG A 121 -16.68 2.79 4.91
CA ARG A 121 -17.45 3.33 6.04
C ARG A 121 -17.02 2.75 7.38
N GLU A 122 -16.82 1.44 7.45
CA GLU A 122 -16.52 0.74 8.71
C GLU A 122 -15.02 0.58 8.93
N GLY A 123 -14.21 0.48 7.87
CA GLY A 123 -12.79 0.13 7.97
C GLY A 123 -11.83 1.31 7.95
N TRP A 124 -12.20 2.43 7.33
CA TRP A 124 -11.32 3.59 7.26
C TRP A 124 -11.04 4.15 8.66
N GLY A 125 -9.77 4.47 8.95
CA GLY A 125 -9.34 4.95 10.27
C GLY A 125 -9.31 3.89 11.39
N GLN A 126 -9.93 2.72 11.21
CA GLN A 126 -9.91 1.63 12.21
C GLN A 126 -8.61 0.82 12.23
N GLY A 127 -7.65 1.20 11.39
CA GLY A 127 -6.35 0.56 11.30
C GLY A 127 -6.38 -0.82 10.65
N TRP A 128 -7.49 -1.22 9.99
CA TRP A 128 -7.63 -2.57 9.41
C TRP A 128 -6.59 -2.89 8.36
N GLY A 129 -6.09 -1.90 7.62
CA GLY A 129 -5.21 -2.20 6.51
C GLY A 129 -4.74 -1.00 5.69
N VAL A 130 -4.02 -1.33 4.63
CA VAL A 130 -3.41 -0.40 3.69
C VAL A 130 -4.10 -0.52 2.34
N TRP A 131 -4.60 0.58 1.81
CA TRP A 131 -5.18 0.63 0.46
C TRP A 131 -4.09 0.86 -0.58
N LEU A 132 -4.33 0.44 -1.82
CA LEU A 132 -3.39 0.67 -2.92
C LEU A 132 -4.06 0.70 -4.29
N ARG A 133 -3.38 1.37 -5.24
CA ARG A 133 -3.69 1.38 -6.67
C ARG A 133 -2.60 0.67 -7.44
N SER A 134 -2.97 -0.23 -8.34
CA SER A 134 -2.02 -1.06 -9.08
C SER A 134 -2.50 -1.40 -10.48
N THR A 135 -1.56 -1.55 -11.41
CA THR A 135 -1.84 -2.08 -12.77
C THR A 135 -1.85 -3.61 -12.80
N HIS A 136 -1.41 -4.27 -11.73
CA HIS A 136 -1.43 -5.72 -11.61
C HIS A 136 -2.81 -6.22 -11.16
N ASP A 137 -3.21 -7.37 -11.71
CA ASP A 137 -4.34 -8.16 -11.22
C ASP A 137 -4.08 -8.76 -9.82
N LEU A 138 -5.11 -9.36 -9.22
CA LEU A 138 -5.05 -9.90 -7.86
C LEU A 138 -3.98 -10.98 -7.71
N THR A 139 -3.81 -11.83 -8.73
CA THR A 139 -2.84 -12.92 -8.71
C THR A 139 -1.41 -12.39 -8.69
N ARG A 140 -1.09 -11.45 -9.58
CA ARG A 140 0.21 -10.79 -9.66
C ARG A 140 0.50 -9.97 -8.40
N MET A 141 -0.49 -9.26 -7.87
CA MET A 141 -0.34 -8.50 -6.62
C MET A 141 -0.08 -9.41 -5.41
N ARG A 142 -0.80 -10.54 -5.31
CA ARG A 142 -0.56 -11.54 -4.27
C ARG A 142 0.86 -12.08 -4.35
N GLN A 143 1.31 -12.47 -5.54
CA GLN A 143 2.68 -12.98 -5.75
C GLN A 143 3.73 -11.92 -5.40
N HIS A 144 3.49 -10.66 -5.77
CA HIS A 144 4.36 -9.53 -5.47
C HIS A 144 4.54 -9.35 -3.96
N PHE A 145 3.44 -9.18 -3.22
CA PHE A 145 3.50 -8.90 -1.79
C PHE A 145 4.07 -10.05 -0.95
N ARG A 146 3.92 -11.30 -1.40
CA ARG A 146 4.48 -12.46 -0.69
C ARG A 146 6.00 -12.41 -0.55
N LYS A 147 6.70 -11.78 -1.50
CA LYS A 147 8.16 -11.60 -1.47
C LYS A 147 8.63 -10.76 -0.28
N PHE A 148 7.75 -9.93 0.29
CA PHE A 148 8.08 -8.95 1.32
C PHE A 148 7.54 -9.33 2.71
N THR A 149 6.91 -10.49 2.87
CA THR A 149 6.32 -10.87 4.18
C THR A 149 7.35 -11.17 5.26
N GLN A 150 8.59 -11.47 4.85
CA GLN A 150 9.71 -11.75 5.73
C GLN A 150 10.93 -10.94 5.30
N LEU A 151 11.69 -10.46 6.28
CA LEU A 151 12.99 -9.82 6.10
C LEU A 151 14.03 -10.65 6.84
N TYR A 152 15.19 -10.81 6.21
CA TYR A 152 16.33 -11.45 6.84
C TYR A 152 17.32 -10.38 7.30
N ASP A 153 17.71 -10.44 8.56
CA ASP A 153 18.79 -9.63 9.12
C ASP A 153 20.07 -10.46 9.15
N PRO A 154 21.07 -10.14 8.30
CA PRO A 154 22.34 -10.85 8.27
C PRO A 154 23.26 -10.53 9.46
N ALA A 155 23.06 -9.41 10.16
CA ALA A 155 23.87 -9.04 11.32
C ALA A 155 23.47 -9.88 12.56
N GLU A 156 22.19 -10.21 12.67
CA GLU A 156 21.64 -11.01 13.77
C GLU A 156 21.36 -12.47 13.40
N ASP A 157 21.60 -12.86 12.13
CA ASP A 157 21.29 -14.19 11.58
C ASP A 157 19.83 -14.60 11.87
N ARG A 158 18.89 -13.67 11.64
CA ARG A 158 17.50 -13.82 12.08
C ARG A 158 16.48 -13.35 11.04
N TRP A 159 15.37 -14.08 10.97
CA TRP A 159 14.20 -13.71 10.18
C TRP A 159 13.18 -12.90 11.00
N TYR A 160 12.66 -11.86 10.37
CA TYR A 160 11.64 -10.95 10.89
C TYR A 160 10.40 -10.96 10.01
N ILE A 161 9.22 -10.78 10.60
CA ILE A 161 7.98 -10.56 9.83
C ILE A 161 7.89 -9.08 9.49
N PHE A 162 7.82 -8.75 8.20
CA PHE A 162 7.60 -7.38 7.77
C PHE A 162 6.11 -7.13 7.55
N ARG A 163 5.50 -6.50 8.55
CA ARG A 163 4.06 -6.18 8.57
C ARG A 163 3.76 -4.93 7.73
N PHE A 164 4.18 -4.89 6.47
CA PHE A 164 3.92 -3.76 5.56
C PHE A 164 2.41 -3.48 5.35
N TYR A 165 1.55 -4.45 5.68
CA TYR A 165 0.10 -4.35 5.69
C TYR A 165 -0.47 -3.67 6.94
N SER A 166 0.34 -3.43 7.97
CA SER A 166 -0.03 -2.60 9.13
C SER A 166 0.06 -1.12 8.74
N PRO A 167 -0.98 -0.31 8.97
CA PRO A 167 -0.97 1.12 8.62
C PRO A 167 0.20 1.89 9.23
N GLU A 168 0.58 1.57 10.47
CA GLU A 168 1.71 2.23 11.15
C GLU A 168 3.04 1.94 10.45
N VAL A 169 3.29 0.67 10.14
CA VAL A 169 4.52 0.22 9.46
C VAL A 169 4.56 0.78 8.04
N ALA A 170 3.42 0.78 7.33
CA ALA A 170 3.34 1.33 6.00
C ALA A 170 3.70 2.82 5.96
N ARG A 171 3.10 3.64 6.84
CA ARG A 171 3.37 5.09 6.89
C ARG A 171 4.81 5.42 7.25
N ARG A 172 5.43 4.65 8.15
CA ARG A 172 6.77 4.95 8.68
C ARG A 172 7.89 4.31 7.87
N THR A 173 7.76 3.03 7.56
CA THR A 173 8.84 2.22 7.02
C THR A 173 8.92 2.31 5.50
N ILE A 174 7.80 2.27 4.78
CA ILE A 174 7.83 2.25 3.31
C ILE A 174 8.51 3.50 2.74
N PRO A 175 8.18 4.74 3.15
CA PRO A 175 8.84 5.94 2.63
C PRO A 175 10.30 6.08 3.07
N SER A 176 10.75 5.30 4.04
CA SER A 176 12.13 5.30 4.55
C SER A 176 12.97 4.15 4.01
N LEU A 177 12.39 3.24 3.20
CA LEU A 177 13.13 2.19 2.53
C LEU A 177 14.27 2.78 1.66
N PRO A 178 15.44 2.10 1.59
CA PRO A 178 16.48 2.44 0.64
C PRO A 178 15.93 2.52 -0.79
N PRO A 179 16.41 3.45 -1.65
CA PRO A 179 15.82 3.70 -2.97
C PRO A 179 15.58 2.45 -3.83
N ARG A 180 16.52 1.49 -3.80
CA ARG A 180 16.39 0.21 -4.51
C ARG A 180 15.22 -0.63 -3.96
N GLN A 181 15.15 -0.81 -2.64
CA GLN A 181 14.08 -1.56 -1.98
C GLN A 181 12.73 -0.86 -2.13
N TYR A 182 12.70 0.47 -2.11
CA TYR A 182 11.50 1.27 -2.37
C TYR A 182 10.97 1.03 -3.78
N GLY A 183 11.83 1.10 -4.80
CA GLY A 183 11.46 0.83 -6.18
C GLY A 183 11.01 -0.62 -6.41
N GLU A 184 11.69 -1.58 -5.78
CA GLU A 184 11.30 -2.99 -5.80
C GLU A 184 9.93 -3.20 -5.13
N PHE A 185 9.68 -2.56 -3.98
CA PHE A 185 8.42 -2.69 -3.24
C PHE A 185 7.23 -2.10 -4.02
N LEU A 186 7.41 -0.94 -4.66
CA LEU A 186 6.34 -0.26 -5.41
C LEU A 186 6.22 -0.70 -6.87
N GLN A 187 6.91 -1.77 -7.29
CA GLN A 187 6.81 -2.25 -8.66
C GLN A 187 5.36 -2.62 -9.03
N GLY A 188 4.78 -1.91 -10.01
CA GLY A 188 3.40 -2.07 -10.44
C GLY A 188 2.36 -1.41 -9.51
N ILE A 189 2.78 -0.78 -8.42
CA ILE A 189 1.94 -0.04 -7.48
C ILE A 189 2.09 1.45 -7.77
N ALA A 190 0.99 2.11 -8.10
CA ALA A 190 1.00 3.53 -8.40
C ALA A 190 0.80 4.41 -7.16
N ALA A 191 0.14 3.88 -6.13
CA ALA A 191 -0.01 4.55 -4.84
C ALA A 191 -0.30 3.54 -3.74
N LEU A 192 0.26 3.79 -2.55
CA LEU A 192 -0.31 3.28 -1.30
C LEU A 192 -1.07 4.41 -0.61
N ILE A 193 -2.21 4.07 -0.05
CA ILE A 193 -3.14 5.02 0.56
C ILE A 193 -3.43 4.51 1.96
N VAL A 194 -2.98 5.25 2.96
CA VAL A 194 -3.06 4.84 4.36
C VAL A 194 -3.79 5.89 5.16
N ALA A 195 -4.80 5.53 5.95
CA ALA A 195 -5.45 6.47 6.85
C ALA A 195 -4.41 7.13 7.80
N THR A 196 -4.60 8.40 8.14
CA THR A 196 -3.86 9.06 9.22
C THR A 196 -4.21 8.44 10.57
N GLU A 197 -3.39 8.68 11.59
CA GLU A 197 -3.60 8.16 12.95
C GLU A 197 -4.97 8.53 13.54
N ASP A 198 -5.48 9.72 13.21
CA ASP A 198 -6.79 10.22 13.64
C ASP A 198 -7.95 9.85 12.69
N GLY A 199 -7.66 9.15 11.59
CA GLY A 199 -8.63 8.76 10.57
C GLY A 199 -9.19 9.89 9.71
N LYS A 200 -8.79 11.14 9.93
CA LYS A 200 -9.34 12.34 9.26
C LYS A 200 -8.67 12.68 7.92
N GLY A 201 -7.62 11.94 7.57
CA GLY A 201 -6.84 12.15 6.37
C GLY A 201 -6.29 10.85 5.83
N ALA A 202 -5.54 10.96 4.74
CA ALA A 202 -4.71 9.92 4.19
C ALA A 202 -3.24 10.35 4.13
N VAL A 203 -2.34 9.39 4.23
CA VAL A 203 -0.96 9.48 3.79
C VAL A 203 -0.88 8.71 2.47
N VAL A 204 -0.47 9.39 1.42
CA VAL A 204 -0.30 8.82 0.08
C VAL A 204 1.18 8.67 -0.22
N ILE A 205 1.62 7.42 -0.39
CA ILE A 205 2.99 7.01 -0.70
C ILE A 205 3.06 6.70 -2.17
#